data_AF-A0A7W1BYN9-F1
#
_entry.id   AF-A0A7W1BYN9-F1
#
_cell.length_a   1.000
_cell.length_b   1.000
_cell.length_c   1.000
_cell.angle_alpha   90.00
_cell.angle_beta   90.00
_cell.angle_gamma   90.00
#
_symmetry.space_group_name_H-M   'P 1'
#
loop_
_entity.id
_entity.type
_entity.pdbx_description
1 polymer ?
#
loop_
_entity_poly.entity_id
_entity_poly.type
_entity_poly.pdbx_seq_one_letter_code
_entity_poly.pdbx_strand_id
1 'polypeptide(L)'
;MNSLKRQRAVETGIDLVSSFSAKAFEELIASYFGDSSRPITSPAGLILRNSIKFTLQDVSRRVWSPNEVNKIKTVIDSALLEINSRLDGGLQPRDDGFFTDEQSGRAQADEILEGVLLKARDQHEEKKLIYLGYFFANLAFRSDVPGSLANYFIKTANALSYRQFVLLRHIADSMNEAFNAEPIRGRSHSLPDLTALAKEEMELHSAASFGGYGLLNGVTSYTDVVSELGQTFIELFNLKLIPNEDIRELRQLIILCEDSPPIGETEVPY
;
A
#
# COMPACT_ATOMS: atom_id res chain seq x y z
N MET A 1 40.28 24.92 3.59
CA MET A 1 40.04 23.49 3.33
C MET A 1 39.93 23.29 1.83
N ASN A 2 40.86 22.54 1.22
CA ASN A 2 41.08 22.53 -0.24
C ASN A 2 39.95 21.79 -0.99
N SER A 3 39.51 22.29 -2.16
CA SER A 3 38.36 21.76 -2.93
C SER A 3 38.50 20.27 -3.28
N LEU A 4 39.73 19.83 -3.59
CA LEU A 4 40.09 18.44 -3.87
C LEU A 4 39.85 17.48 -2.69
N LYS A 5 40.01 17.95 -1.44
CA LYS A 5 39.73 17.12 -0.26
C LYS A 5 38.23 16.92 -0.01
N ARG A 6 37.39 17.91 -0.40
CA ARG A 6 35.92 17.77 -0.34
C ARG A 6 35.41 16.83 -1.43
N GLN A 7 35.90 16.94 -2.66
CA GLN A 7 35.52 16.04 -3.76
C GLN A 7 35.84 14.57 -3.45
N ARG A 8 37.06 14.28 -2.98
CA ARG A 8 37.48 12.92 -2.64
C ARG A 8 36.67 12.30 -1.48
N ALA A 9 36.27 13.11 -0.50
CA ALA A 9 35.42 12.66 0.61
C ALA A 9 33.98 12.36 0.16
N VAL A 10 33.45 13.13 -0.80
CA VAL A 10 32.14 12.89 -1.41
C VAL A 10 32.17 11.63 -2.28
N GLU A 11 33.19 11.45 -3.12
CA GLU A 11 33.38 10.24 -3.93
C GLU A 11 33.50 8.98 -3.07
N THR A 12 34.35 9.01 -2.03
CA THR A 12 34.52 7.87 -1.11
C THR A 12 33.21 7.54 -0.36
N GLY A 13 32.41 8.56 -0.02
CA GLY A 13 31.10 8.37 0.61
C GLY A 13 30.08 7.74 -0.35
N ILE A 14 30.05 8.19 -1.61
CA ILE A 14 29.16 7.64 -2.65
C ILE A 14 29.52 6.19 -2.95
N ASP A 15 30.81 5.85 -3.07
CA ASP A 15 31.27 4.48 -3.35
C ASP A 15 30.95 3.53 -2.19
N LEU A 16 31.08 4.00 -0.94
CA LEU A 16 30.74 3.23 0.26
C LEU A 16 29.25 2.94 0.35
N VAL A 17 28.39 3.93 0.08
CA VAL A 17 26.93 3.74 0.08
C VAL A 17 26.50 2.85 -1.08
N SER A 18 27.09 3.02 -2.26
CA SER A 18 26.78 2.21 -3.46
C SER A 18 27.17 0.75 -3.27
N SER A 19 28.34 0.47 -2.71
CA SER A 19 28.80 -0.89 -2.42
C SER A 19 27.97 -1.57 -1.32
N PHE A 20 27.57 -0.83 -0.29
CA PHE A 20 26.65 -1.34 0.73
C PHE A 20 25.27 -1.68 0.13
N SER A 21 24.69 -0.77 -0.65
CA SER A 21 23.40 -0.98 -1.33
C SER A 21 23.44 -2.21 -2.23
N ALA A 22 24.46 -2.32 -3.10
CA ALA A 22 24.62 -3.45 -4.00
C ALA A 22 24.71 -4.78 -3.24
N LYS A 23 25.53 -4.84 -2.18
CA LYS A 23 25.68 -6.05 -1.36
C LYS A 23 24.38 -6.43 -0.65
N ALA A 24 23.68 -5.46 -0.06
CA ALA A 24 22.42 -5.71 0.63
C ALA A 24 21.35 -6.26 -0.32
N PHE A 25 21.32 -5.80 -1.57
CA PHE A 25 20.45 -6.34 -2.61
C PHE A 25 20.85 -7.73 -3.09
N GLU A 26 22.14 -8.01 -3.26
CA GLU A 26 22.62 -9.35 -3.60
C GLU A 26 22.24 -10.35 -2.51
N GLU A 27 22.42 -9.99 -1.23
CA GLU A 27 21.99 -10.79 -0.07
C GLU A 27 20.47 -11.01 -0.08
N LEU A 28 19.69 -9.96 -0.37
CA LEU A 28 18.23 -10.04 -0.49
C LEU A 28 17.81 -11.00 -1.61
N ILE A 29 18.36 -10.84 -2.81
CA ILE A 29 18.06 -11.69 -3.97
C ILE A 29 18.47 -13.14 -3.66
N ALA A 30 19.64 -13.37 -3.07
CA ALA A 30 20.09 -14.70 -2.69
C ALA A 30 19.15 -15.36 -1.66
N SER A 31 18.59 -14.59 -0.73
CA SER A 31 17.70 -15.12 0.32
C SER A 31 16.41 -15.73 -0.25
N TYR A 32 15.88 -15.18 -1.34
CA TYR A 32 14.64 -15.68 -1.96
C TYR A 32 14.86 -16.54 -3.21
N PHE A 33 15.99 -16.33 -3.91
CA PHE A 33 16.22 -16.90 -5.24
C PHE A 33 17.49 -17.75 -5.37
N GLY A 34 18.24 -17.94 -4.28
CA GLY A 34 19.39 -18.85 -4.22
C GLY A 34 19.00 -20.33 -4.12
N ASP A 35 19.98 -21.22 -4.18
CA ASP A 35 19.80 -22.68 -4.21
C ASP A 35 19.05 -23.25 -3.00
N SER A 36 19.06 -22.55 -1.86
CA SER A 36 18.36 -22.94 -0.63
C SER A 36 16.93 -22.43 -0.52
N SER A 37 16.44 -21.69 -1.51
CA SER A 37 15.10 -21.12 -1.48
C SER A 37 14.00 -22.16 -1.73
N ARG A 38 12.78 -21.86 -1.25
CA ARG A 38 11.62 -22.75 -1.38
C ARG A 38 11.36 -23.09 -2.86
N PRO A 39 11.29 -24.38 -3.23
CA PRO A 39 11.08 -24.77 -4.62
C PRO A 39 9.65 -24.42 -5.07
N ILE A 40 9.55 -23.70 -6.19
CA ILE A 40 8.29 -23.44 -6.88
C ILE A 40 8.26 -24.35 -8.11
N THR A 41 7.30 -25.28 -8.15
CA THR A 41 7.25 -26.35 -9.17
C THR A 41 6.16 -26.13 -10.22
N SER A 42 5.17 -25.26 -9.97
CA SER A 42 4.14 -24.97 -10.96
C SER A 42 4.70 -24.04 -12.06
N PRO A 43 4.36 -24.26 -13.35
CA PRO A 43 4.80 -23.39 -14.44
C PRO A 43 4.41 -21.92 -14.22
N ALA A 44 3.17 -21.67 -13.80
CA ALA A 44 2.70 -20.31 -13.50
C ALA A 44 3.42 -19.68 -12.30
N GLY A 45 3.74 -20.46 -11.27
CA GLY A 45 4.52 -19.99 -10.12
C GLY A 45 5.95 -19.62 -10.50
N LEU A 46 6.57 -20.36 -11.42
CA LEU A 46 7.92 -20.04 -11.93
C LEU A 46 7.96 -18.71 -12.68
N ILE A 47 6.93 -18.43 -13.47
CA ILE A 47 6.80 -17.16 -14.19
C ILE A 47 6.71 -15.99 -13.20
N LEU A 48 5.79 -16.05 -12.24
CA LEU A 48 5.64 -15.02 -11.21
C LEU A 48 6.93 -14.81 -10.39
N ARG A 49 7.61 -15.91 -10.02
CA ARG A 49 8.91 -15.87 -9.33
C ARG A 49 9.96 -15.14 -10.16
N ASN A 50 10.02 -15.41 -11.46
CA ASN A 50 10.97 -14.76 -12.37
C ASN A 50 10.69 -13.27 -12.54
N SER A 51 9.41 -12.86 -12.61
CA SER A 51 9.03 -11.44 -12.60
C SER A 51 9.57 -10.73 -11.36
N ILE A 52 9.35 -11.29 -10.16
CA ILE A 52 9.88 -10.68 -8.92
C ILE A 52 11.40 -10.58 -8.96
N LYS A 53 12.08 -11.65 -9.37
CA LYS A 53 13.55 -11.66 -9.47
C LYS A 53 14.07 -10.60 -10.45
N PHE A 54 13.46 -10.51 -11.64
CA PHE A 54 13.86 -9.57 -12.67
C PHE A 54 13.67 -8.12 -12.21
N THR A 55 12.50 -7.80 -11.65
CA THR A 55 12.24 -6.45 -11.13
C THR A 55 13.21 -6.09 -10.00
N LEU A 56 13.50 -7.02 -9.08
CA LEU A 56 14.46 -6.77 -8.01
C LEU A 56 15.87 -6.51 -8.54
N GLN A 57 16.31 -7.25 -9.57
CA GLN A 57 17.61 -7.06 -10.22
C GLN A 57 17.71 -5.74 -10.98
N ASP A 58 16.61 -5.23 -11.54
CA ASP A 58 16.60 -3.94 -12.20
C ASP A 58 16.65 -2.80 -11.17
N VAL A 59 15.80 -2.92 -10.14
CA VAL A 59 15.72 -1.97 -9.03
C VAL A 59 17.04 -1.88 -8.24
N SER A 60 17.75 -3.00 -8.06
CA SER A 60 19.02 -3.06 -7.32
C SER A 60 20.17 -2.31 -7.98
N ARG A 61 20.03 -1.90 -9.26
CA ARG A 61 21.02 -1.08 -9.96
C ARG A 61 21.07 0.37 -9.45
N ARG A 62 20.15 0.73 -8.54
CA ARG A 62 20.04 2.06 -7.94
C ARG A 62 20.72 2.10 -6.56
N VAL A 63 21.27 3.26 -6.20
CA VAL A 63 21.94 3.48 -4.91
C VAL A 63 20.91 3.85 -3.85
N TRP A 64 20.63 2.95 -2.91
CA TRP A 64 19.65 3.14 -1.82
C TRP A 64 20.31 3.03 -0.44
N SER A 65 19.70 3.69 0.54
CA SER A 65 20.07 3.61 1.95
C SER A 65 19.67 2.26 2.57
N PRO A 66 20.29 1.84 3.69
CA PRO A 66 19.93 0.61 4.38
C PRO A 66 18.45 0.54 4.76
N ASN A 67 17.87 1.66 5.19
CA ASN A 67 16.46 1.74 5.56
C ASN A 67 15.55 1.51 4.35
N GLU A 68 15.89 2.11 3.21
CA GLU A 68 15.14 1.88 1.96
C GLU A 68 15.18 0.41 1.54
N VAL A 69 16.34 -0.25 1.62
CA VAL A 69 16.46 -1.69 1.35
C VAL A 69 15.59 -2.51 2.32
N ASN A 70 15.53 -2.14 3.61
CA ASN A 70 14.66 -2.81 4.57
C ASN A 70 13.17 -2.65 4.24
N LYS A 71 12.72 -1.48 3.78
CA LYS A 71 11.32 -1.29 3.37
C LYS A 71 10.95 -2.20 2.20
N ILE A 72 11.87 -2.33 1.25
CA ILE A 72 11.74 -3.18 0.07
C ILE A 72 11.66 -4.64 0.47
N LYS A 73 12.53 -5.06 1.40
CA LYS A 73 12.48 -6.39 1.99
C LYS A 73 11.11 -6.68 2.61
N THR A 74 10.54 -5.77 3.40
CA THR A 74 9.20 -5.94 4.00
C THR A 74 8.10 -6.19 2.96
N VAL A 75 8.14 -5.46 1.83
CA VAL A 75 7.18 -5.63 0.73
C VAL A 75 7.36 -7.00 0.04
N ILE A 76 8.60 -7.41 -0.21
CA ILE A 76 8.88 -8.70 -0.86
C ILE A 76 8.54 -9.87 0.08
N ASP A 77 8.89 -9.79 1.36
CA ASP A 77 8.55 -10.79 2.38
C ASP A 77 7.03 -11.03 2.43
N SER A 78 6.25 -9.95 2.50
CA SER A 78 4.79 -10.02 2.57
C SER A 78 4.16 -10.50 1.26
N ALA A 79 4.68 -10.07 0.11
CA ALA A 79 4.23 -10.56 -1.18
C ALA A 79 4.49 -12.07 -1.35
N LEU A 80 5.70 -12.54 -1.05
CA LEU A 80 6.06 -13.94 -1.18
C LEU A 80 5.30 -14.83 -0.18
N LEU A 81 5.07 -14.34 1.05
CA LEU A 81 4.25 -15.06 2.02
C LEU A 81 2.83 -15.31 1.48
N GLU A 82 2.18 -14.26 0.95
CA GLU A 82 0.83 -14.35 0.40
C GLU A 82 0.78 -15.20 -0.89
N ILE A 83 1.75 -15.02 -1.80
CA ILE A 83 1.87 -15.84 -3.01
C ILE A 83 2.01 -17.32 -2.65
N ASN A 84 2.91 -17.67 -1.72
CA ASN A 84 3.09 -19.05 -1.29
C ASN A 84 1.83 -19.62 -0.65
N SER A 85 1.15 -18.84 0.20
CA SER A 85 -0.14 -19.23 0.80
C SER A 85 -1.18 -19.58 -0.27
N ARG A 86 -1.30 -18.76 -1.31
CA ARG A 86 -2.23 -18.98 -2.43
C ARG A 86 -1.87 -20.20 -3.27
N LEU A 87 -0.59 -20.37 -3.60
CA LEU A 87 -0.10 -21.54 -4.33
C LEU A 87 -0.32 -22.84 -3.53
N ASP A 88 -0.04 -22.82 -2.22
CA ASP A 88 -0.29 -23.95 -1.31
C ASP A 88 -1.79 -24.25 -1.17
N GLY A 89 -2.63 -23.22 -1.26
CA GLY A 89 -4.08 -23.33 -1.35
C GLY A 89 -4.60 -23.82 -2.72
N GLY A 90 -3.71 -24.12 -3.68
CA GLY A 90 -4.07 -24.63 -5.01
C GLY A 90 -4.50 -23.58 -6.03
N LEU A 91 -4.48 -22.28 -5.66
CA LEU A 91 -4.78 -21.20 -6.60
C LEU A 91 -3.68 -21.09 -7.66
N GLN A 92 -4.07 -20.72 -8.87
CA GLN A 92 -3.15 -20.48 -9.97
C GLN A 92 -3.00 -18.98 -10.23
N PRO A 93 -1.78 -18.47 -10.46
CA PRO A 93 -1.58 -17.12 -10.97
C PRO A 93 -2.34 -16.90 -12.28
N ARG A 94 -2.69 -15.65 -12.58
CA ARG A 94 -3.34 -15.25 -13.84
C ARG A 94 -2.48 -15.60 -15.06
N ASP A 95 -3.13 -15.94 -16.17
CA ASP A 95 -2.51 -16.41 -17.43
C ASP A 95 -2.91 -15.55 -18.65
N ASP A 96 -3.47 -14.37 -18.39
CA ASP A 96 -4.02 -13.41 -19.35
C ASP A 96 -2.96 -12.44 -19.93
N GLY A 97 -1.71 -12.90 -20.05
CA GLY A 97 -0.62 -12.10 -20.59
C GLY A 97 0.06 -11.15 -19.59
N PHE A 98 -0.44 -11.04 -18.36
CA PHE A 98 0.07 -10.12 -17.34
C PHE A 98 1.56 -10.28 -17.01
N PHE A 99 2.07 -11.51 -17.06
CA PHE A 99 3.47 -11.84 -16.79
C PHE A 99 4.33 -11.98 -18.05
N THR A 100 3.75 -11.78 -19.23
CA THR A 100 4.46 -11.93 -20.50
C THR A 100 4.68 -10.59 -21.16
N ASP A 101 5.76 -10.50 -21.92
CA ASP A 101 6.08 -9.34 -22.72
C ASP A 101 5.30 -9.39 -24.03
N GLU A 102 4.17 -8.67 -24.08
CA GLU A 102 3.30 -8.71 -25.26
C GLU A 102 3.66 -7.66 -26.32
N GLN A 103 4.33 -6.54 -25.97
CA GLN A 103 4.49 -5.41 -26.91
C GLN A 103 5.73 -4.51 -26.72
N SER A 104 6.39 -4.47 -25.54
CA SER A 104 7.31 -3.38 -25.19
C SER A 104 8.71 -3.81 -24.75
N GLY A 105 9.01 -5.10 -24.67
CA GLY A 105 10.23 -5.60 -24.04
C GLY A 105 10.06 -5.89 -22.54
N ARG A 106 8.86 -5.68 -21.97
CA ARG A 106 8.61 -5.69 -20.53
C ARG A 106 7.20 -6.15 -20.17
N ALA A 107 7.10 -7.10 -19.24
CA ALA A 107 5.82 -7.58 -18.72
C ALA A 107 5.14 -6.51 -17.83
N GLN A 108 3.81 -6.46 -17.87
CA GLN A 108 3.01 -5.54 -17.05
C GLN A 108 3.22 -5.80 -15.55
N ALA A 109 3.36 -7.06 -15.14
CA ALA A 109 3.70 -7.44 -13.78
C ALA A 109 4.98 -6.76 -13.28
N ASP A 110 6.02 -6.68 -14.12
CA ASP A 110 7.32 -6.14 -13.75
C ASP A 110 7.28 -4.60 -13.60
N GLU A 111 6.46 -3.92 -14.42
CA GLU A 111 6.22 -2.48 -14.31
C GLU A 111 5.46 -2.14 -13.02
N ILE A 112 4.38 -2.87 -12.75
CA ILE A 112 3.57 -2.68 -11.56
C ILE A 112 4.38 -2.97 -10.30
N LEU A 113 5.13 -4.08 -10.26
CA LEU A 113 6.00 -4.40 -9.13
C LEU A 113 7.07 -3.33 -8.93
N GLU A 114 7.69 -2.83 -10.00
CA GLU A 114 8.63 -1.71 -9.87
C GLU A 114 7.95 -0.50 -9.24
N GLY A 115 6.75 -0.14 -9.71
CA GLY A 115 5.95 0.94 -9.15
C GLY A 115 5.70 0.75 -7.65
N VAL A 116 5.31 -0.44 -7.23
CA VAL A 116 5.12 -0.82 -5.83
C VAL A 116 6.40 -0.63 -5.02
N LEU A 117 7.54 -1.15 -5.51
CA LEU A 117 8.82 -1.06 -4.83
C LEU A 117 9.31 0.39 -4.71
N LEU A 118 9.14 1.20 -5.76
CA LEU A 118 9.47 2.62 -5.72
C LEU A 118 8.63 3.39 -4.70
N LYS A 119 7.33 3.08 -4.58
CA LYS A 119 6.48 3.68 -3.55
C LYS A 119 6.85 3.21 -2.14
N ALA A 120 7.24 1.95 -2.00
CA ALA A 120 7.70 1.41 -0.71
C ALA A 120 8.98 2.10 -0.22
N ARG A 121 9.94 2.35 -1.12
CA ARG A 121 11.17 3.10 -0.81
C ARG A 121 10.85 4.46 -0.17
N ASP A 122 9.97 5.22 -0.83
CA ASP A 122 9.60 6.58 -0.45
C ASP A 122 8.57 6.64 0.70
N GLN A 123 8.08 5.49 1.18
CA GLN A 123 7.01 5.45 2.18
C GLN A 123 7.53 5.89 3.56
N HIS A 124 6.82 6.79 4.21
CA HIS A 124 7.14 7.28 5.57
C HIS A 124 6.36 6.51 6.65
N GLU A 125 5.19 5.97 6.30
CA GLU A 125 4.39 5.14 7.20
C GLU A 125 4.70 3.66 6.98
N GLU A 126 5.69 3.13 7.70
CA GLU A 126 6.15 1.74 7.52
C GLU A 126 5.05 0.69 7.74
N LYS A 127 4.02 1.00 8.55
CA LYS A 127 2.83 0.15 8.71
C LYS A 127 2.16 -0.19 7.36
N LYS A 128 2.27 0.68 6.34
CA LYS A 128 1.66 0.45 5.02
C LYS A 128 2.41 -0.58 4.15
N LEU A 129 3.68 -0.85 4.43
CA LEU A 129 4.56 -1.64 3.55
C LEU A 129 4.03 -3.07 3.34
N ILE A 130 3.54 -3.72 4.40
CA ILE A 130 3.02 -5.09 4.30
C ILE A 130 1.85 -5.19 3.32
N TYR A 131 0.98 -4.17 3.28
CA TYR A 131 -0.18 -4.13 2.40
C TYR A 131 0.19 -3.83 0.94
N LEU A 132 1.31 -3.13 0.69
CA LEU A 132 1.86 -2.98 -0.65
C LEU A 132 2.33 -4.33 -1.22
N GLY A 133 2.89 -5.20 -0.38
CA GLY A 133 3.25 -6.57 -0.77
C GLY A 133 2.02 -7.42 -1.04
N TYR A 134 1.00 -7.35 -0.18
CA TYR A 134 -0.28 -8.02 -0.40
C TYR A 134 -0.96 -7.56 -1.69
N PHE A 135 -0.92 -6.27 -2.01
CA PHE A 135 -1.45 -5.73 -3.26
C PHE A 135 -0.87 -6.45 -4.49
N PHE A 136 0.46 -6.52 -4.60
CA PHE A 136 1.08 -7.19 -5.74
C PHE A 136 0.77 -8.69 -5.75
N ALA A 137 0.87 -9.35 -4.58
CA ALA A 137 0.56 -10.76 -4.44
C ALA A 137 -0.87 -11.10 -4.86
N ASN A 138 -1.87 -10.29 -4.45
CA ASN A 138 -3.26 -10.55 -4.77
C ASN A 138 -3.58 -10.23 -6.23
N LEU A 139 -2.99 -9.18 -6.79
CA LEU A 139 -3.13 -8.83 -8.20
C LEU A 139 -2.65 -9.95 -9.14
N ALA A 140 -1.59 -10.67 -8.74
CA ALA A 140 -1.07 -11.83 -9.47
C ALA A 140 -2.08 -12.99 -9.63
N PHE A 141 -3.20 -12.98 -8.88
CA PHE A 141 -4.26 -13.99 -8.93
C PHE A 141 -5.64 -13.39 -9.28
N ARG A 142 -5.70 -12.13 -9.70
CA ARG A 142 -6.95 -11.41 -10.03
C ARG A 142 -6.91 -10.91 -11.48
N SER A 143 -7.29 -11.76 -12.43
CA SER A 143 -7.37 -11.42 -13.87
C SER A 143 -8.50 -10.44 -14.20
N ASP A 144 -9.50 -10.34 -13.33
CA ASP A 144 -10.58 -9.35 -13.41
C ASP A 144 -10.11 -7.91 -13.13
N VAL A 145 -8.91 -7.73 -12.55
CA VAL A 145 -8.33 -6.41 -12.29
C VAL A 145 -7.31 -6.08 -13.39
N PRO A 146 -7.59 -5.11 -14.28
CA PRO A 146 -6.66 -4.72 -15.33
C PRO A 146 -5.50 -3.89 -14.75
N GLY A 147 -4.33 -3.93 -15.40
CA GLY A 147 -3.16 -3.19 -14.92
C GLY A 147 -3.33 -1.66 -14.88
N SER A 148 -4.21 -1.08 -15.69
CA SER A 148 -4.57 0.34 -15.59
C SER A 148 -5.22 0.69 -14.25
N LEU A 149 -6.11 -0.19 -13.76
CA LEU A 149 -6.73 -0.06 -12.45
C LEU A 149 -5.72 -0.31 -11.32
N ALA A 150 -4.81 -1.26 -11.50
CA ALA A 150 -3.70 -1.50 -10.57
C ALA A 150 -2.82 -0.24 -10.38
N ASN A 151 -2.48 0.46 -11.47
CA ASN A 151 -1.73 1.71 -11.40
C ASN A 151 -2.48 2.83 -10.65
N TYR A 152 -3.79 2.94 -10.87
CA TYR A 152 -4.64 3.83 -10.09
C TYR A 152 -4.57 3.48 -8.60
N PHE A 153 -4.68 2.20 -8.24
CA PHE A 153 -4.61 1.76 -6.85
C PHE A 153 -3.24 1.97 -6.19
N ILE A 154 -2.13 1.81 -6.91
CA ILE A 154 -0.79 2.17 -6.39
C ILE A 154 -0.74 3.66 -6.05
N LYS A 155 -1.24 4.52 -6.95
CA LYS A 155 -1.29 5.97 -6.72
C LYS A 155 -2.16 6.31 -5.51
N THR A 156 -3.35 5.72 -5.42
CA THR A 156 -4.29 5.92 -4.31
C THR A 156 -3.68 5.46 -2.99
N ALA A 157 -3.16 4.23 -2.94
CA ALA A 157 -2.52 3.70 -1.73
C ALA A 157 -1.33 4.54 -1.26
N ASN A 158 -0.54 5.10 -2.17
CA ASN A 158 0.56 5.98 -1.79
C ASN A 158 0.09 7.28 -1.13
N ALA A 159 -1.06 7.80 -1.55
CA ALA A 159 -1.57 9.09 -1.12
C ALA A 159 -2.44 9.03 0.14
N LEU A 160 -3.05 7.88 0.42
CA LEU A 160 -3.79 7.64 1.66
C LEU A 160 -2.87 7.49 2.88
N SER A 161 -3.30 7.92 4.07
CA SER A 161 -2.66 7.60 5.34
C SER A 161 -2.88 6.13 5.73
N TYR A 162 -2.08 5.61 6.66
CA TYR A 162 -2.36 4.31 7.27
C TYR A 162 -3.70 4.33 8.02
N ARG A 163 -4.06 5.44 8.67
CA ARG A 163 -5.36 5.58 9.34
C ARG A 163 -6.54 5.48 8.36
N GLN A 164 -6.39 5.96 7.12
CA GLN A 164 -7.38 5.73 6.06
C GLN A 164 -7.51 4.25 5.66
N PHE A 165 -6.43 3.46 5.74
CA PHE A 165 -6.53 1.99 5.56
C PHE A 165 -7.34 1.36 6.70
N VAL A 166 -7.09 1.80 7.94
CA VAL A 166 -7.81 1.34 9.14
C VAL A 166 -9.29 1.73 9.06
N LEU A 167 -9.60 2.95 8.60
CA LEU A 167 -10.97 3.42 8.33
C LEU A 167 -11.68 2.52 7.32
N LEU A 168 -11.07 2.29 6.15
CA LEU A 168 -11.65 1.43 5.11
C LEU A 168 -11.93 0.02 5.64
N ARG A 169 -10.99 -0.56 6.40
CA ARG A 169 -11.19 -1.85 7.06
C ARG A 169 -12.35 -1.80 8.06
N HIS A 170 -12.39 -0.78 8.91
CA HIS A 170 -13.45 -0.63 9.90
C HIS A 170 -14.85 -0.55 9.26
N ILE A 171 -14.97 0.19 8.16
CA ILE A 171 -16.22 0.35 7.40
C ILE A 171 -16.58 -0.96 6.67
N ALA A 172 -15.61 -1.70 6.14
CA ALA A 172 -15.91 -3.00 5.52
C ALA A 172 -16.35 -4.07 6.53
N ASP A 173 -15.94 -3.95 7.80
CA ASP A 173 -16.31 -4.90 8.85
C ASP A 173 -17.76 -4.77 9.35
N SER A 174 -18.50 -3.71 8.98
CA SER A 174 -19.86 -3.49 9.45
C SER A 174 -20.92 -4.41 8.80
N MET A 175 -20.54 -5.50 8.13
CA MET A 175 -21.42 -6.60 7.68
C MET A 175 -22.75 -6.16 7.02
N ASN A 176 -22.68 -5.26 6.03
CA ASN A 176 -23.81 -4.65 5.29
C ASN A 176 -24.56 -3.51 6.00
N GLU A 177 -24.16 -3.12 7.21
CA GLU A 177 -24.63 -1.89 7.81
C GLU A 177 -23.82 -0.72 7.27
N ALA A 178 -24.52 0.33 6.84
CA ALA A 178 -23.87 1.55 6.39
C ALA A 178 -23.20 2.25 7.58
N PHE A 179 -21.99 2.74 7.37
CA PHE A 179 -21.19 3.41 8.39
C PHE A 179 -21.79 4.77 8.73
N ASN A 180 -22.01 5.02 10.02
CA ASN A 180 -22.45 6.33 10.51
C ASN A 180 -21.24 7.24 10.73
N ALA A 181 -21.06 8.20 9.82
CA ALA A 181 -20.03 9.22 9.89
C ALA A 181 -20.52 10.52 10.58
N GLU A 182 -21.74 10.56 11.14
CA GLU A 182 -22.23 11.74 11.89
C GLU A 182 -21.30 12.17 13.03
N PRO A 183 -20.71 11.25 13.82
CA PRO A 183 -19.75 11.65 14.85
C PRO A 183 -18.56 12.42 14.27
N ILE A 184 -18.06 11.98 13.12
CA ILE A 184 -16.85 12.51 12.48
C ILE A 184 -17.13 13.79 11.68
N ARG A 185 -18.29 13.88 11.02
CA ARG A 185 -18.60 14.96 10.06
C ARG A 185 -19.64 15.95 10.55
N GLY A 186 -20.53 15.53 11.44
CA GLY A 186 -21.65 16.31 11.95
C GLY A 186 -21.29 17.17 13.15
N ARG A 187 -20.06 17.09 13.64
CA ARG A 187 -19.59 17.75 14.86
C ARG A 187 -18.50 18.77 14.60
N SER A 188 -18.46 19.79 15.44
CA SER A 188 -17.44 20.83 15.42
C SER A 188 -16.27 20.42 16.33
N HIS A 189 -15.25 19.82 15.73
CA HIS A 189 -14.08 19.32 16.46
C HIS A 189 -13.09 20.44 16.81
N SER A 190 -12.73 20.53 18.09
CA SER A 190 -11.73 21.48 18.58
C SER A 190 -10.29 20.94 18.54
N LEU A 191 -10.13 19.61 18.53
CA LEU A 191 -8.83 18.96 18.50
C LEU A 191 -8.37 18.75 17.04
N PRO A 192 -7.13 19.17 16.67
CA PRO A 192 -6.62 19.04 15.31
C PRO A 192 -6.67 17.63 14.74
N ASP A 193 -6.46 16.61 15.58
CA ASP A 193 -6.46 15.21 15.14
C ASP A 193 -7.86 14.70 14.74
N LEU A 194 -8.90 15.14 15.45
CA LEU A 194 -10.29 14.81 15.12
C LEU A 194 -10.72 15.54 13.82
N THR A 195 -10.28 16.78 13.65
CA THR A 195 -10.47 17.51 12.38
C THR A 195 -9.73 16.83 11.22
N ALA A 196 -8.52 16.32 11.45
CA ALA A 196 -7.78 15.56 10.45
C ALA A 196 -8.49 14.24 10.11
N LEU A 197 -9.06 13.54 11.10
CA LEU A 197 -9.86 12.34 10.88
C LEU A 197 -11.06 12.61 9.97
N ALA A 198 -11.78 13.72 10.20
CA ALA A 198 -12.90 14.12 9.36
C ALA A 198 -12.48 14.40 7.91
N LYS A 199 -11.33 15.06 7.72
CA LYS A 199 -10.78 15.29 6.39
C LYS A 199 -10.34 13.98 5.71
N GLU A 200 -9.68 13.11 6.45
CA GLU A 200 -9.22 11.81 5.95
C GLU A 200 -10.40 10.91 5.52
N GLU A 201 -11.50 10.91 6.28
CA GLU A 201 -12.72 10.22 5.88
C GLU A 201 -13.27 10.81 4.57
N MET A 202 -13.39 12.14 4.47
CA MET A 202 -13.92 12.82 3.29
C MET A 202 -13.09 12.57 2.03
N GLU A 203 -11.77 12.49 2.16
CA GLU A 203 -10.87 12.18 1.04
C GLU A 203 -11.11 10.78 0.43
N LEU A 204 -11.76 9.86 1.16
CA LEU A 204 -12.11 8.55 0.62
C LEU A 204 -13.29 8.58 -0.36
N HIS A 205 -14.06 9.68 -0.45
CA HIS A 205 -15.20 9.85 -1.36
C HIS A 205 -14.80 10.28 -2.78
N SER A 206 -15.68 10.18 -3.78
CA SER A 206 -15.32 10.49 -5.18
C SER A 206 -15.26 12.00 -5.51
N ALA A 207 -14.50 12.33 -6.56
CA ALA A 207 -14.24 13.69 -7.01
C ALA A 207 -15.49 14.49 -7.45
N ALA A 208 -16.61 13.83 -7.79
CA ALA A 208 -17.83 14.53 -8.20
C ALA A 208 -18.51 15.31 -7.06
N SER A 209 -18.06 15.13 -5.81
CA SER A 209 -18.55 15.91 -4.68
C SER A 209 -17.45 16.72 -3.99
N PHE A 210 -16.24 16.20 -3.75
CA PHE A 210 -15.23 16.93 -2.94
C PHE A 210 -13.73 16.62 -3.24
N GLY A 211 -13.40 16.03 -4.41
CA GLY A 211 -12.00 15.84 -4.83
C GLY A 211 -11.23 14.65 -4.24
N GLY A 212 -11.91 13.59 -3.80
CA GLY A 212 -11.27 12.40 -3.20
C GLY A 212 -11.13 11.17 -4.13
N TYR A 213 -10.79 10.01 -3.54
CA TYR A 213 -10.45 8.78 -4.26
C TYR A 213 -11.68 7.96 -4.72
N GLY A 214 -12.84 8.05 -4.07
CA GLY A 214 -14.03 7.28 -4.45
C GLY A 214 -14.01 5.81 -4.01
N LEU A 215 -13.32 5.52 -2.91
CA LEU A 215 -13.35 4.22 -2.22
C LEU A 215 -14.58 4.07 -1.32
N LEU A 216 -15.21 5.19 -0.94
CA LEU A 216 -16.51 5.24 -0.28
C LEU A 216 -17.57 5.89 -1.17
N ASN A 217 -18.81 5.47 -0.96
CA ASN A 217 -20.01 6.10 -1.50
C ASN A 217 -20.86 6.62 -0.34
N GLY A 218 -21.13 7.93 -0.32
CA GLY A 218 -22.13 8.52 0.57
C GLY A 218 -23.54 8.14 0.14
N VAL A 219 -24.26 7.42 0.98
CA VAL A 219 -25.70 7.12 0.84
C VAL A 219 -26.54 8.31 1.32
N THR A 220 -26.11 8.94 2.41
CA THR A 220 -26.64 10.20 2.93
C THR A 220 -25.47 11.13 3.29
N SER A 221 -25.76 12.33 3.83
CA SER A 221 -24.72 13.26 4.31
C SER A 221 -23.80 12.67 5.39
N TYR A 222 -24.24 11.63 6.10
CA TYR A 222 -23.51 11.03 7.22
C TYR A 222 -23.49 9.51 7.19
N THR A 223 -23.86 8.91 6.06
CA THR A 223 -23.98 7.46 5.95
C THR A 223 -23.19 7.00 4.75
N ASP A 224 -22.20 6.14 4.97
CA ASP A 224 -21.28 5.71 3.94
C ASP A 224 -21.28 4.20 3.78
N VAL A 225 -21.03 3.76 2.56
CA VAL A 225 -20.77 2.35 2.23
C VAL A 225 -19.49 2.26 1.42
N VAL A 226 -18.82 1.11 1.50
CA VAL A 226 -17.67 0.84 0.63
C VAL A 226 -18.15 0.79 -0.83
N SER A 227 -17.47 1.51 -1.73
CA SER A 227 -17.78 1.46 -3.16
C SER A 227 -17.24 0.16 -3.79
N GLU A 228 -17.62 -0.17 -5.03
CA GLU A 228 -17.04 -1.33 -5.74
C GLU A 228 -15.52 -1.21 -5.91
N LEU A 229 -15.03 0.03 -6.16
CA LEU A 229 -13.60 0.33 -6.19
C LEU A 229 -12.97 0.17 -4.80
N GLY A 230 -13.66 0.60 -3.74
CA GLY A 230 -13.26 0.41 -2.36
C GLY A 230 -13.13 -1.07 -1.99
N GLN A 231 -14.11 -1.89 -2.38
CA GLN A 231 -14.10 -3.33 -2.12
C GLN A 231 -12.91 -4.00 -2.81
N THR A 232 -12.68 -3.67 -4.08
CA THR A 232 -11.53 -4.17 -4.84
C THR A 232 -10.21 -3.73 -4.19
N PHE A 233 -10.10 -2.48 -3.74
CA PHE A 233 -8.94 -1.98 -3.01
C PHE A 233 -8.71 -2.78 -1.71
N ILE A 234 -9.75 -2.94 -0.89
CA ILE A 234 -9.68 -3.66 0.39
C ILE A 234 -9.21 -5.11 0.19
N GLU A 235 -9.72 -5.79 -0.84
CA GLU A 235 -9.34 -7.15 -1.19
C GLU A 235 -7.90 -7.23 -1.68
N LEU A 236 -7.50 -6.37 -2.62
CA LEU A 236 -6.13 -6.39 -3.16
C LEU A 236 -5.09 -6.05 -2.09
N PHE A 237 -5.30 -5.01 -1.30
CA PHE A 237 -4.38 -4.65 -0.22
C PHE A 237 -4.50 -5.56 1.02
N ASN A 238 -5.48 -6.48 1.04
CA ASN A 238 -5.73 -7.41 2.13
C ASN A 238 -5.94 -6.70 3.48
N LEU A 239 -6.70 -5.60 3.49
CA LEU A 239 -6.87 -4.77 4.68
C LEU A 239 -7.56 -5.53 5.84
N LYS A 240 -8.15 -6.70 5.57
CA LYS A 240 -8.65 -7.60 6.61
C LYS A 240 -7.60 -8.08 7.60
N LEU A 241 -6.31 -7.99 7.24
CA LEU A 241 -5.20 -8.34 8.11
C LEU A 241 -4.72 -7.16 8.98
N ILE A 242 -5.34 -5.98 8.88
CA ILE A 242 -5.08 -4.88 9.82
C ILE A 242 -5.35 -5.37 11.25
N PRO A 243 -4.39 -5.18 12.18
CA PRO A 243 -4.56 -5.57 13.57
C PRO A 243 -5.83 -4.96 14.18
N ASN A 244 -6.57 -5.78 14.93
CA ASN A 244 -7.74 -5.32 15.68
C ASN A 244 -7.41 -4.20 16.69
N GLU A 245 -6.15 -4.07 17.09
CA GLU A 245 -5.68 -2.98 17.93
C GLU A 245 -5.79 -1.62 17.24
N ASP A 246 -5.33 -1.51 15.99
CA ASP A 246 -5.44 -0.27 15.22
C ASP A 246 -6.93 0.12 15.02
N ILE A 247 -7.81 -0.88 14.84
CA ILE A 247 -9.27 -0.65 14.75
C ILE A 247 -9.84 -0.15 16.09
N ARG A 248 -9.36 -0.66 17.23
CA ARG A 248 -9.77 -0.18 18.55
C ARG A 248 -9.33 1.26 18.78
N GLU A 249 -8.11 1.61 18.42
CA GLU A 249 -7.60 2.98 18.49
C GLU A 249 -8.45 3.94 17.66
N LEU A 250 -8.78 3.57 16.42
CA LEU A 250 -9.70 4.34 15.57
C LEU A 250 -11.06 4.54 16.23
N ARG A 251 -11.66 3.49 16.80
CA ARG A 251 -12.97 3.59 17.47
C ARG A 251 -12.94 4.52 18.67
N GLN A 252 -11.84 4.57 19.42
CA GLN A 252 -11.68 5.53 20.52
C GLN A 252 -11.69 6.97 20.00
N LEU A 253 -11.05 7.25 18.86
CA LEU A 253 -11.12 8.57 18.23
C LEU A 253 -12.55 8.91 17.80
N ILE A 254 -13.31 7.95 17.26
CA ILE A 254 -14.71 8.16 16.86
C ILE A 254 -15.58 8.49 18.08
N ILE A 255 -15.37 7.82 19.23
CA ILE A 255 -16.09 8.15 20.47
C ILE A 255 -15.76 9.57 20.92
N LEU A 256 -14.50 10.00 20.85
CA LEU A 256 -14.11 11.38 21.18
C LEU A 256 -14.75 12.41 20.20
N CYS A 257 -14.98 12.01 18.96
CA CYS A 257 -15.74 12.82 18.01
C CYS A 257 -17.20 13.00 18.45
N GLU A 258 -17.86 11.98 19.02
CA GLU A 258 -19.24 12.07 19.53
C GLU A 258 -19.41 13.10 20.66
N ASP A 259 -18.37 13.27 21.48
CA ASP A 259 -18.33 14.25 22.57
C ASP A 259 -18.20 15.71 22.07
N SER A 260 -17.93 15.92 20.78
CA SER A 260 -17.85 17.26 20.19
C SER A 260 -19.25 17.84 19.94
N PRO A 261 -19.44 19.16 20.07
CA PRO A 261 -20.75 19.79 19.86
C PRO A 261 -21.20 19.65 18.39
N PRO A 262 -22.52 19.51 18.11
CA PRO A 262 -23.05 19.51 16.75
C PRO A 262 -22.67 20.79 15.97
N ILE A 263 -22.44 20.64 14.67
CA ILE A 263 -22.24 21.79 13.78
C ILE A 263 -23.52 22.64 13.79
N GLY A 264 -23.39 23.93 14.10
CA GLY A 264 -24.50 24.88 14.17
C GLY A 264 -25.00 25.18 15.58
N GLU A 265 -24.52 24.48 16.62
CA GLU A 265 -24.86 24.74 18.03
C GLU A 265 -23.75 25.49 18.79
N THR A 266 -22.70 25.97 18.13
CA THR A 266 -21.72 26.85 18.78
C THR A 266 -22.40 28.16 19.18
N GLU A 267 -22.76 28.28 20.45
CA GLU A 267 -23.13 29.56 21.06
C GLU A 267 -22.09 30.61 20.66
N VAL A 268 -22.54 31.65 19.96
CA VAL A 268 -21.76 32.86 19.75
C VAL A 268 -21.58 33.46 21.13
N PRO A 269 -20.36 33.55 21.70
CA PRO A 269 -20.19 34.30 22.94
C PRO A 269 -20.43 35.77 22.60
N TYR A 270 -21.56 36.30 23.08
CA TYR A 270 -21.85 37.73 23.08
C TYR A 270 -20.89 38.48 24.01
#